data_AF-A0A9N8HXK0-F1
#
_entry.id   AF-A0A9N8HXK0-F1
#
_cell.length_a   1.000
_cell.length_b   1.000
_cell.length_c   1.000
_cell.angle_alpha   90.00
_cell.angle_beta   90.00
_cell.angle_gamma   90.00
#
_symmetry.space_group_name_H-M   'P 1'
#
loop_
_entity.id
_entity.type
_entity.pdbx_description
1 polymer ?
#
loop_
_entity_poly.entity_id
_entity_poly.type
_entity_poly.pdbx_seq_one_letter_code
_entity_poly.pdbx_strand_id
1 'polypeptide(L)' 'QRAVDELQPLLGDLMESITRLPETPNDFEPNRKVEKWLKKLNAMRAVDEIDEEDSRQLYLDLDSAYAQFTRYLKR' A
#
# COMPACT_ATOMS: atom_id res chain seq x y z
N GLN A 1 -3.32 -5.86 13.20
CA GLN A 1 -2.84 -4.48 13.38
C GLN A 1 -3.81 -3.56 12.65
N ARG A 2 -4.39 -2.58 13.34
CA ARG A 2 -5.42 -1.68 12.79
C ARG A 2 -5.16 -0.19 13.08
N ALA A 3 -4.25 0.12 14.00
CA ALA A 3 -3.93 1.50 14.35
C ALA A 3 -3.12 2.18 13.24
N VAL A 4 -3.39 3.47 13.03
CA VAL A 4 -2.77 4.27 11.96
C VAL A 4 -1.27 4.43 12.20
N ASP A 5 -0.83 4.68 13.42
CA ASP A 5 0.59 4.81 13.80
C ASP A 5 1.41 3.53 13.57
N GLU A 6 0.76 2.37 13.58
CA GLU A 6 1.38 1.09 13.25
C GLU A 6 1.38 0.82 11.73
N LEU A 7 0.30 1.15 11.02
CA LEU A 7 0.14 0.84 9.60
C LEU A 7 0.84 1.84 8.68
N GLN A 8 0.77 3.13 8.99
CA GLN A 8 1.25 4.20 8.10
C GLN A 8 2.76 4.09 7.82
N PRO A 9 3.65 3.85 8.82
CA PRO A 9 5.08 3.71 8.55
C PRO A 9 5.39 2.50 7.65
N LEU A 10 4.70 1.37 7.87
CA LEU A 10 4.89 0.15 7.07
C LEU A 10 4.53 0.36 5.59
N LEU A 11 3.42 1.04 5.32
CA LEU A 11 3.02 1.37 3.96
C LEU A 11 3.96 2.42 3.33
N GLY A 12 4.54 3.32 4.13
CA GLY A 12 5.54 4.29 3.69
C GLY A 12 6.81 3.60 3.19
N ASP A 13 7.36 2.69 4.00
CA ASP A 13 8.54 1.89 3.66
C ASP A 13 8.30 1.03 2.41
N LEU A 14 7.10 0.45 2.28
CA LEU A 14 6.68 -0.28 1.09
C LEU A 14 6.67 0.62 -0.14
N MET A 15 6.04 1.80 -0.06
CA MET A 15 5.96 2.76 -1.16
C MET A 15 7.35 3.22 -1.62
N GLU A 16 8.23 3.56 -0.68
CA GLU A 16 9.60 3.92 -1.04
C GLU A 16 10.33 2.78 -1.75
N SER A 17 10.11 1.54 -1.30
CA SER A 17 10.77 0.37 -1.87
C SER A 17 10.29 0.06 -3.29
N ILE A 18 8.99 0.18 -3.57
CA ILE A 18 8.42 -0.07 -4.89
C ILE A 18 8.69 1.07 -5.90
N THR A 19 8.87 2.31 -5.43
CA THR A 19 9.15 3.47 -6.29
C THR A 19 10.64 3.62 -6.64
N ARG A 20 11.55 3.00 -5.88
CA ARG A 20 12.98 2.95 -6.21
C ARG A 20 13.31 2.13 -7.46
N LEU A 21 12.35 1.39 -8.03
CA LEU A 21 12.58 0.59 -9.24
C LEU A 21 12.55 1.49 -10.49
N PRO A 22 13.67 1.63 -11.23
CA PRO A 22 13.80 2.62 -12.29
C PRO A 22 12.94 2.36 -13.54
N GLU A 23 12.34 1.17 -13.67
CA GLU A 23 11.63 0.74 -14.89
C GLU A 23 10.11 0.55 -14.72
N THR A 24 9.53 0.87 -13.55
CA THR A 24 8.08 0.74 -13.37
C THR A 24 7.32 1.79 -14.21
N PRO A 25 6.24 1.42 -14.91
CA PRO A 25 5.39 2.38 -15.61
C PRO A 25 4.88 3.50 -14.71
N ASN A 26 4.67 4.70 -15.27
CA ASN A 26 4.12 5.86 -14.53
C ASN A 26 2.73 5.60 -13.93
N ASP A 27 1.99 4.62 -14.46
CA ASP A 27 0.66 4.19 -14.02
C ASP A 27 0.66 2.80 -13.37
N PHE A 28 1.80 2.37 -12.84
CA PHE A 28 1.94 1.03 -12.29
C PHE A 28 0.97 0.78 -11.13
N GLU A 29 0.01 -0.11 -11.38
CA GLU A 29 -1.13 -0.37 -10.50
C GLU A 29 -0.74 -0.75 -9.06
N PRO A 30 0.31 -1.57 -8.81
CA PRO A 30 0.78 -1.82 -7.44
C PRO A 30 1.12 -0.53 -6.67
N ASN A 31 1.78 0.44 -7.31
CA ASN A 31 2.12 1.72 -6.67
C ASN A 31 0.86 2.51 -6.35
N ARG A 32 -0.11 2.58 -7.28
CA ARG A 32 -1.38 3.28 -7.06
C ARG A 32 -2.18 2.72 -5.88
N LYS A 33 -2.21 1.40 -5.71
CA LYS A 33 -2.89 0.75 -4.59
C LYS A 33 -2.27 1.13 -3.25
N VAL A 34 -0.94 1.10 -3.15
CA VAL A 34 -0.24 1.53 -1.92
C VAL A 34 -0.44 3.03 -1.68
N GLU A 35 -0.40 3.86 -2.72
CA GLU A 35 -0.62 5.31 -2.63
C GLU A 35 -2.01 5.66 -2.10
N LYS A 36 -3.05 4.97 -2.59
CA LYS A 36 -4.44 5.14 -2.15
C LYS A 36 -4.56 4.93 -0.63
N TRP A 37 -3.94 3.87 -0.11
CA TRP A 37 -4.00 3.57 1.32
C TRP A 37 -3.15 4.53 2.15
N LEU A 38 -1.97 4.93 1.69
CA LEU A 38 -1.19 6.00 2.34
C LEU A 38 -1.95 7.31 2.42
N LYS A 39 -2.62 7.74 1.34
CA LYS A 39 -3.47 8.94 1.33
C LYS A 39 -4.58 8.85 2.37
N LYS A 40 -5.22 7.69 2.50
CA LYS A 40 -6.27 7.44 3.49
C LYS A 40 -5.72 7.53 4.92
N LEU A 41 -4.63 6.81 5.22
CA LEU A 41 -4.02 6.79 6.56
C LEU A 41 -3.48 8.18 6.97
N ASN A 42 -2.89 8.94 6.03
CA ASN A 42 -2.40 10.30 6.29
C ASN A 42 -3.51 11.30 6.61
N ALA A 43 -4.77 11.00 6.27
CA ALA A 43 -5.93 11.82 6.61
C ALA A 43 -6.53 11.48 7.99
N MET A 44 -6.03 10.44 8.66
CA MET A 44 -6.46 9.98 9.98
C MET A 44 -5.45 10.43 11.05
N ARG A 45 -5.88 10.49 12.30
CA ARG A 45 -4.95 10.75 13.41
C ARG A 45 -4.18 9.47 13.73
N ALA A 46 -2.98 9.61 14.27
CA ALA A 46 -2.12 8.50 14.66
C ALA A 46 -2.81 7.44 15.55
N VAL A 47 -3.68 7.90 16.46
CA VAL A 47 -4.40 7.05 17.43
C VAL A 47 -5.71 6.47 16.88
N ASP A 48 -6.10 6.83 15.67
CA ASP A 48 -7.30 6.29 15.05
C ASP A 48 -7.02 4.87 14.52
N GLU A 49 -8.06 4.06 14.37
CA GLU A 49 -7.97 2.72 13.78
C GLU A 49 -8.79 2.66 12.48
N ILE A 50 -8.31 1.89 11.51
CA ILE A 50 -9.15 1.51 10.37
C ILE A 50 -10.21 0.48 10.81
N ASP A 51 -11.38 0.53 10.18
CA ASP A 51 -12.44 -0.41 10.49
C ASP A 51 -12.18 -1.81 9.89
N GLU A 52 -13.06 -2.76 10.18
CA GLU A 52 -12.91 -4.14 9.69
C GLU A 52 -13.06 -4.27 8.17
N GLU A 53 -13.89 -3.43 7.54
CA GLU A 53 -14.11 -3.43 6.10
C GLU A 53 -12.84 -2.96 5.39
N ASP A 54 -12.29 -1.83 5.84
CA ASP A 54 -11.04 -1.28 5.37
C ASP A 54 -9.86 -2.22 5.59
N SER A 55 -9.81 -2.88 6.74
CA SER A 55 -8.76 -3.86 7.02
C SER A 55 -8.78 -5.02 6.02
N ARG A 56 -9.95 -5.53 5.67
CA ARG A 56 -10.11 -6.59 4.66
C ARG A 56 -9.78 -6.08 3.25
N GLN A 57 -10.22 -4.87 2.91
CA GLN A 57 -9.94 -4.29 1.59
C GLN A 57 -8.45 -3.97 1.42
N LEU A 58 -7.78 -3.47 2.47
CA LEU A 58 -6.34 -3.22 2.48
C LEU A 58 -5.58 -4.51 2.20
N TYR A 59 -5.92 -5.60 2.91
CA TYR A 59 -5.31 -6.90 2.68
C TYR A 59 -5.46 -7.37 1.23
N LEU A 60 -6.67 -7.31 0.68
CA LEU A 60 -6.94 -7.74 -0.70
C LEU A 60 -6.21 -6.87 -1.74
N ASP A 61 -6.17 -5.55 -1.52
CA ASP A 61 -5.48 -4.62 -2.40
C ASP A 61 -3.96 -4.90 -2.39
N LEU A 62 -3.36 -5.16 -1.22
CA LEU A 62 -1.95 -5.49 -1.08
C LEU A 62 -1.59 -6.85 -1.69
N ASP A 63 -2.40 -7.89 -1.48
CA ASP A 63 -2.19 -9.21 -2.08
C ASP A 63 -2.23 -9.13 -3.62
N SER A 64 -3.21 -8.39 -4.15
CA SER A 64 -3.33 -8.13 -5.58
C SER A 64 -2.16 -7.31 -6.13
N ALA A 65 -1.69 -6.29 -5.39
CA ALA A 65 -0.52 -5.49 -5.77
C ALA A 65 0.74 -6.37 -5.82
N TYR A 66 0.96 -7.22 -4.80
CA TYR A 66 2.07 -8.15 -4.74
C TYR A 66 2.07 -9.17 -5.88
N ALA A 67 0.90 -9.75 -6.21
CA ALA A 67 0.75 -10.68 -7.31
C ALA A 67 1.09 -10.03 -8.67
N GLN A 68 0.61 -8.80 -8.90
CA GLN A 68 0.92 -8.03 -10.11
C GLN A 68 2.39 -7.67 -10.20
N PHE A 69 2.97 -7.21 -9.09
CA PHE A 69 4.39 -6.88 -9.00
C PHE A 69 5.29 -8.09 -9.28
N THR A 70 4.97 -9.23 -8.68
CA THR A 70 5.72 -10.48 -8.89
C THR A 70 5.61 -10.96 -10.34
N ARG A 71 4.44 -10.81 -10.97
CA ARG A 71 4.26 -11.12 -12.40
C ARG A 71 5.08 -10.19 -13.29
N TYR A 72 5.19 -8.91 -12.92
CA TYR A 72 6.00 -7.93 -13.63
C TYR A 72 7.50 -8.27 -13.56
N LEU A 73 8.02 -8.63 -12.38
CA LEU A 73 9.43 -9.02 -12.21
C LEU A 73 9.82 -10.33 -12.92
N LYS A 74 8.85 -11.18 -13.23
CA LYS A 74 9.07 -12.46 -13.94
C LYS A 74 9.03 -12.33 -15.45
N ARG A 75 8.85 -11.12 -15.98
CA ARG A 75 8.93 -10.87 -17.43
C ARG A 75 10.37 -10.80 -17.92
#